data_AF-A0A2M9G2A7-F1
#
_entry.id   AF-A0A2M9G2A7-F1
#
_cell.length_a   1.000
_cell.length_b   1.000
_cell.length_c   1.000
_cell.angle_alpha   90.00
_cell.angle_beta   90.00
_cell.angle_gamma   90.00
#
_symmetry.space_group_name_H-M   'P 1'
#
loop_
_entity.id
_entity.type
_entity.pdbx_description
1 polymer ?
#
loop_
_entity_poly.entity_id
_entity_poly.type
_entity_poly.pdbx_seq_one_letter_code
_entity_poly.pdbx_strand_id
1 'polypeptide(L)'
;MNRYLLAGAIGLLLALPAMAQNQKDEEQPAADANPAPEVIKVYDENTLKPEDIRACLKSDIAIADMETRVADYEDTLVDFRQKIADLGEDLDRRRKQIDGTDPEAVAEYNRRVDRHADMIDRYNEKFVPNLTDRRKRLNEAIDAYNRDCADKAYFEEDWLEAVAELGIKDPRATAGGGK
;
A
#
# COMPACT_ATOMS: atom_id res chain seq x y z
N MET A 1 -17.32 20.93 -11.06
CA MET A 1 -17.56 22.38 -11.24
C MET A 1 -17.35 23.06 -9.91
N ASN A 2 -16.24 23.76 -9.72
CA ASN A 2 -16.21 24.97 -8.89
C ASN A 2 -14.94 25.75 -9.21
N ARG A 3 -15.16 26.97 -9.71
CA ARG A 3 -14.15 27.95 -10.10
C ARG A 3 -13.89 28.85 -8.90
N TYR A 4 -12.63 29.03 -8.50
CA TYR A 4 -12.21 30.22 -7.78
C TYR A 4 -11.05 30.87 -8.52
N LEU A 5 -11.40 31.96 -9.19
CA LEU A 5 -10.52 33.04 -9.64
C LEU A 5 -10.17 33.89 -8.42
N LEU A 6 -8.90 34.23 -8.23
CA LEU A 6 -8.50 35.48 -7.60
C LEU A 6 -7.18 35.93 -8.21
N ALA A 7 -7.28 37.02 -8.96
CA ALA A 7 -6.20 37.79 -9.54
C ALA A 7 -5.67 38.78 -8.50
N GLY A 8 -4.38 39.15 -8.60
CA GLY A 8 -3.87 40.32 -7.87
C GLY A 8 -2.37 40.55 -8.01
N ALA A 9 -2.00 41.27 -9.08
CA ALA A 9 -1.07 42.41 -9.11
C ALA A 9 0.32 42.27 -8.45
N ILE A 10 1.40 42.07 -9.22
CA ILE A 10 2.26 43.13 -9.81
C ILE A 10 2.66 44.23 -8.81
N GLY A 11 3.89 44.11 -8.30
CA GLY A 11 4.66 45.18 -7.68
C GLY A 11 6.10 45.12 -8.19
N LEU A 12 6.33 45.71 -9.36
CA LEU A 12 7.65 45.99 -9.90
C LEU A 12 8.22 47.21 -9.14
N LEU A 13 9.33 47.06 -8.43
CA LEU A 13 10.05 48.20 -7.84
C LEU A 13 11.47 48.25 -8.37
N LEU A 14 11.78 49.44 -8.85
CA LEU A 14 12.92 49.87 -9.65
C LEU A 14 14.24 49.82 -8.86
N ALA A 15 15.31 49.46 -9.58
CA ALA A 15 16.70 49.64 -9.18
C ALA A 15 17.11 51.11 -9.19
N LEU A 16 18.01 51.51 -8.28
CA LEU A 16 18.96 52.62 -8.43
C LEU A 16 20.28 52.28 -7.68
N PRO A 17 21.43 52.82 -8.13
CA PRO A 17 22.75 52.25 -7.84
C PRO A 17 23.55 52.99 -6.76
N ALA A 18 24.65 52.32 -6.38
CA ALA A 18 25.94 52.83 -5.91
C ALA A 18 26.01 53.45 -4.50
N MET A 19 26.79 52.80 -3.63
CA MET A 19 28.03 53.39 -3.12
C MET A 19 29.05 52.27 -2.87
N ALA A 20 30.17 52.38 -3.58
CA ALA A 20 31.39 51.65 -3.28
C ALA A 20 32.01 52.24 -2.01
N GLN A 21 32.13 51.42 -0.96
CA GLN A 21 33.04 51.70 0.13
C GLN A 21 34.11 50.61 0.12
N ASN A 22 35.33 51.06 -0.18
CA ASN A 22 36.58 50.38 0.15
C ASN A 22 36.52 49.91 1.62
N GLN A 23 36.42 48.61 1.84
CA GLN A 23 36.94 47.99 3.05
C GLN A 23 38.18 47.21 2.65
N LYS A 24 39.30 47.70 3.19
CA LYS A 24 40.61 47.08 3.13
C LYS A 24 40.52 45.66 3.65
N ASP A 25 41.20 44.77 2.96
CA ASP A 25 41.58 43.45 3.43
C ASP A 25 42.29 43.59 4.79
N GLU A 26 41.56 43.33 5.86
CA GLU A 26 42.14 42.88 7.13
C GLU A 26 42.11 41.36 7.09
N GLU A 27 43.29 40.80 6.89
CA GLU A 27 43.62 39.38 6.97
C GLU A 27 43.22 38.87 8.37
N GLN A 28 41.99 38.38 8.45
CA GLN A 28 41.44 37.73 9.62
C GLN A 28 42.20 36.40 9.78
N PRO A 29 42.88 36.17 10.92
CA PRO A 29 43.53 34.89 11.15
C PRO A 29 42.46 33.81 11.06
N ALA A 30 42.73 32.78 10.26
CA ALA A 30 41.86 31.62 10.05
C ALA A 30 41.24 31.22 11.39
N ALA A 31 39.95 31.50 11.53
CA ALA A 31 39.18 30.96 12.64
C ALA A 31 39.32 29.45 12.51
N ASP A 32 39.96 28.84 13.51
CA ASP A 32 40.03 27.39 13.67
C ASP A 32 38.64 26.84 13.35
N ALA A 33 38.55 26.17 12.21
CA ALA A 33 37.37 25.43 11.81
C ALA A 33 37.28 24.27 12.80
N ASN A 34 36.73 24.54 13.98
CA ASN A 34 36.30 23.51 14.89
C ASN A 34 35.31 22.67 14.09
N PRO A 35 35.65 21.42 13.72
CA PRO A 35 34.70 20.59 13.00
C PRO A 35 33.45 20.54 13.88
N ALA A 36 32.29 20.76 13.27
CA ALA A 36 31.02 20.57 13.95
C ALA A 36 31.07 19.23 14.70
N PRO A 37 30.67 19.17 15.98
CA PRO A 37 30.81 17.96 16.76
C PRO A 37 30.20 16.80 15.99
N GLU A 38 31.01 15.78 15.73
CA GLU A 38 30.58 14.57 15.05
C GLU A 38 29.44 13.95 15.87
N VAL A 39 28.23 13.94 15.30
CA VAL A 39 27.07 13.37 15.97
C VAL A 39 27.24 11.85 15.95
N ILE A 40 27.66 11.28 17.08
CA ILE A 40 27.79 9.83 17.23
C ILE A 40 26.36 9.24 17.27
N LYS A 41 25.98 8.51 16.22
CA LYS A 41 24.73 7.73 16.17
C LYS A 41 24.82 6.58 17.18
N VAL A 42 23.89 6.53 18.14
CA VAL A 42 23.77 5.45 19.11
C VAL A 42 22.48 4.69 18.84
N TYR A 43 22.61 3.38 18.59
CA TYR A 43 21.47 2.49 18.34
C TYR A 43 21.21 1.65 19.59
N ASP A 44 20.10 1.93 20.26
CA ASP A 44 19.59 1.10 21.35
C ASP A 44 18.57 0.06 20.84
N GLU A 45 17.96 -0.69 21.75
CA GLU A 45 16.96 -1.73 21.43
C GLU A 45 15.69 -1.19 20.74
N ASN A 46 15.43 0.12 20.85
CA ASN A 46 14.27 0.79 20.30
C ASN A 46 14.61 1.67 19.09
N THR A 47 15.86 1.63 18.62
CA THR A 47 16.34 2.41 17.47
C THR A 47 16.71 1.49 16.32
N LEU A 48 16.03 1.62 15.19
CA LEU A 48 16.30 0.85 13.98
C LEU A 48 17.68 1.19 13.44
N LYS A 49 18.45 0.15 13.11
CA LYS A 49 19.68 0.27 12.34
C LYS A 49 19.36 0.39 10.84
N PRO A 50 20.30 0.87 10.01
CA PRO A 50 20.08 1.00 8.57
C PRO A 50 19.57 -0.28 7.89
N GLU A 51 20.07 -1.45 8.30
CA GLU A 51 19.58 -2.75 7.83
C GLU A 51 18.15 -3.06 8.23
N ASP A 52 17.75 -2.71 9.44
CA ASP A 52 16.39 -2.91 9.94
C ASP A 52 15.42 -1.95 9.27
N ILE A 53 15.82 -0.69 9.03
CA ILE A 53 15.03 0.29 8.27
C ILE A 53 14.69 -0.27 6.88
N ARG A 54 15.69 -0.81 6.16
CA ARG A 54 15.47 -1.43 4.85
C ARG A 54 14.53 -2.62 4.93
N ALA A 55 14.67 -3.46 5.95
CA ALA A 55 13.79 -4.60 6.15
C ALA A 55 12.34 -4.16 6.41
N CYS A 56 12.16 -3.14 7.25
CA CYS A 56 10.86 -2.54 7.56
C CYS A 56 10.21 -1.93 6.32
N LEU A 57 10.94 -1.13 5.53
CA LEU A 57 10.43 -0.55 4.28
C LEU A 57 10.00 -1.62 3.28
N LYS A 58 10.79 -2.71 3.13
CA LYS A 58 10.41 -3.83 2.26
C LYS A 58 9.18 -4.56 2.78
N SER A 59 9.07 -4.74 4.09
CA SER A 59 7.92 -5.37 4.73
C SER A 59 6.65 -4.55 4.52
N ASP A 60 6.71 -3.22 4.67
CA ASP A 60 5.59 -2.32 4.43
C ASP A 60 5.06 -2.42 2.98
N ILE A 61 5.97 -2.39 1.99
CA ILE A 61 5.63 -2.61 0.57
C ILE A 61 4.99 -3.98 0.34
N ALA A 62 5.54 -5.02 0.97
CA ALA A 62 5.02 -6.38 0.84
C ALA A 62 3.63 -6.52 1.48
N ILE A 63 3.37 -5.86 2.60
CA ILE A 63 2.05 -5.80 3.24
C ILE A 63 1.05 -5.12 2.31
N ALA A 64 1.39 -3.96 1.74
CA ALA A 64 0.52 -3.26 0.80
C ALA A 64 0.18 -4.10 -0.46
N ASP A 65 1.15 -4.85 -0.99
CA ASP A 65 0.89 -5.84 -2.06
C ASP A 65 -0.04 -6.96 -1.60
N MET A 66 0.20 -7.52 -0.41
CA MET A 66 -0.64 -8.57 0.15
C MET A 66 -2.08 -8.11 0.41
N GLU A 67 -2.28 -6.89 0.91
CA GLU A 67 -3.59 -6.27 1.09
C GLU A 67 -4.34 -6.16 -0.24
N THR A 68 -3.67 -5.62 -1.27
CA THR A 68 -4.23 -5.51 -2.62
C THR A 68 -4.64 -6.89 -3.15
N ARG A 69 -3.77 -7.89 -3.02
CA ARG A 69 -4.03 -9.25 -3.51
C ARG A 69 -5.09 -10.00 -2.71
N VAL A 70 -5.32 -9.64 -1.45
CA VAL A 70 -6.45 -10.15 -0.66
C VAL A 70 -7.74 -9.51 -1.16
N ALA A 71 -7.77 -8.19 -1.34
CA ALA A 71 -8.94 -7.47 -1.86
C ALA A 71 -9.37 -7.98 -3.25
N ASP A 72 -8.43 -8.09 -4.20
CA ASP A 72 -8.71 -8.63 -5.55
C ASP A 72 -9.29 -10.05 -5.50
N TYR A 73 -8.81 -10.87 -4.54
CA TYR A 73 -9.29 -12.22 -4.36
C TYR A 73 -10.68 -12.26 -3.74
N GLU A 74 -10.98 -11.37 -2.80
CA GLU A 74 -12.31 -11.19 -2.23
C GLU A 74 -13.33 -10.79 -3.31
N ASP A 75 -12.98 -9.85 -4.19
CA ASP A 75 -13.83 -9.47 -5.34
C ASP A 75 -14.09 -10.67 -6.27
N THR A 76 -13.06 -11.46 -6.54
CA THR A 76 -13.20 -12.70 -7.32
C THR A 76 -14.18 -13.69 -6.65
N LEU A 77 -14.18 -13.78 -5.31
CA LEU A 77 -15.10 -14.63 -4.56
C LEU A 77 -16.54 -14.11 -4.60
N VAL A 78 -16.74 -12.79 -4.55
CA VAL A 78 -18.05 -12.15 -4.71
C VAL A 78 -18.64 -12.50 -6.08
N ASP A 79 -17.86 -12.33 -7.15
CA ASP A 79 -18.27 -12.68 -8.51
C ASP A 79 -18.60 -14.17 -8.65
N PHE A 80 -17.79 -15.04 -8.05
CA PHE A 80 -18.01 -16.48 -8.12
C PHE A 80 -19.28 -16.89 -7.37
N ARG A 81 -19.52 -16.30 -6.20
CA ARG A 81 -20.75 -16.51 -5.43
C ARG A 81 -21.99 -16.04 -6.19
N GLN A 82 -21.90 -14.92 -6.90
CA GLN A 82 -23.00 -14.46 -7.74
C GLN A 82 -23.31 -15.46 -8.86
N LYS A 83 -22.29 -16.00 -9.54
CA LYS A 83 -22.48 -17.03 -10.58
C LYS A 83 -23.14 -18.30 -10.04
N ILE A 84 -22.79 -18.71 -8.81
CA ILE A 84 -23.49 -19.82 -8.14
C ILE A 84 -24.97 -19.46 -7.98
N ALA A 85 -25.29 -18.29 -7.42
CA ALA A 85 -26.67 -17.85 -7.22
C ALA A 85 -27.48 -17.81 -8.53
N ASP A 86 -26.93 -17.19 -9.58
CA ASP A 86 -27.58 -17.09 -10.89
C ASP A 86 -27.90 -18.47 -11.49
N LEU A 87 -26.97 -19.43 -11.35
CA LEU A 87 -27.18 -20.80 -11.81
C LEU A 87 -28.23 -21.53 -10.96
N GLY A 88 -28.26 -21.28 -9.65
CA GLY A 88 -29.30 -21.80 -8.75
C GLY A 88 -30.69 -21.30 -9.13
N GLU A 89 -30.83 -20.02 -9.46
CA GLU A 89 -32.09 -19.46 -9.96
C GLU A 89 -32.50 -20.04 -11.32
N ASP A 90 -31.54 -20.22 -12.24
CA ASP A 90 -31.79 -20.87 -13.53
C ASP A 90 -32.30 -22.30 -13.36
N LEU A 91 -31.70 -23.06 -12.44
CA LEU A 91 -32.14 -24.40 -12.09
C LEU A 91 -33.56 -24.40 -11.54
N ASP A 92 -33.91 -23.51 -10.60
CA ASP A 92 -35.28 -23.46 -10.06
C ASP A 92 -36.32 -23.11 -11.13
N ARG A 93 -36.01 -22.19 -12.05
CA ARG A 93 -36.88 -21.88 -13.18
C ARG A 93 -37.07 -23.09 -14.10
N ARG A 94 -35.98 -23.76 -14.49
CA ARG A 94 -36.03 -24.91 -15.40
C ARG A 94 -36.74 -26.11 -14.79
N ARG A 95 -36.56 -26.36 -13.50
CA ARG A 95 -37.26 -27.42 -12.77
C ARG A 95 -38.78 -27.30 -12.87
N LYS A 96 -39.32 -26.08 -13.00
CA LYS A 96 -40.76 -25.82 -13.15
C LYS A 96 -41.27 -26.01 -14.59
N GLN A 97 -40.36 -26.05 -15.56
CA GLN A 97 -40.68 -26.05 -17.00
C GLN A 97 -40.31 -27.34 -17.71
N ILE A 98 -39.47 -28.17 -17.08
CA ILE A 98 -39.01 -29.43 -17.64
C ILE A 98 -40.16 -30.43 -17.80
N ASP A 99 -40.25 -31.04 -18.98
CA ASP A 99 -41.02 -32.26 -19.18
C ASP A 99 -40.27 -33.44 -18.55
N GLY A 100 -40.74 -33.89 -17.39
CA GLY A 100 -40.14 -35.03 -16.67
C GLY A 100 -40.28 -36.37 -17.37
N THR A 101 -41.04 -36.45 -18.48
CA THR A 101 -41.21 -37.67 -19.29
C THR A 101 -40.24 -37.73 -20.47
N ASP A 102 -39.57 -36.62 -20.81
CA ASP A 102 -38.52 -36.55 -21.82
C ASP A 102 -37.14 -36.86 -21.18
N PRO A 103 -36.53 -38.01 -21.49
CA PRO A 103 -35.24 -38.39 -20.93
C PRO A 103 -34.11 -37.42 -21.30
N GLU A 104 -34.18 -36.76 -22.45
CA GLU A 104 -33.14 -35.83 -22.89
C GLU A 104 -33.18 -34.54 -22.07
N ALA A 105 -34.39 -33.99 -21.86
CA ALA A 105 -34.61 -32.83 -21.01
C ALA A 105 -34.14 -33.08 -19.57
N VAL A 106 -34.45 -34.26 -19.01
CA VAL A 106 -34.01 -34.67 -17.66
C VAL A 106 -32.49 -34.79 -17.60
N ALA A 107 -31.86 -35.40 -18.62
CA ALA A 107 -30.41 -35.52 -18.67
C ALA A 107 -29.72 -34.15 -18.76
N GLU A 108 -30.26 -33.19 -19.53
CA GLU A 108 -29.70 -31.84 -19.59
C GLU A 108 -29.81 -31.10 -18.25
N TYR A 109 -30.96 -31.20 -17.60
CA TYR A 109 -31.18 -30.63 -16.27
C TYR A 109 -30.21 -31.21 -15.24
N ASN A 110 -30.05 -32.54 -15.20
CA ASN A 110 -29.10 -33.20 -14.28
C ASN A 110 -27.67 -32.71 -14.51
N ARG A 111 -27.21 -32.59 -15.78
CA ARG A 111 -25.89 -32.01 -16.08
C ARG A 111 -25.72 -30.58 -15.55
N ARG A 112 -26.79 -29.79 -15.47
CA ARG A 112 -26.74 -28.43 -14.90
C ARG A 112 -26.68 -28.47 -13.38
N VAL A 113 -27.42 -29.38 -12.74
CA VAL A 113 -27.37 -29.64 -11.30
C VAL A 113 -25.95 -30.04 -10.90
N ASP A 114 -25.33 -30.99 -11.62
CA ASP A 114 -23.97 -31.44 -11.35
C ASP A 114 -22.97 -30.28 -11.45
N ARG A 115 -23.05 -29.46 -12.51
CA ARG A 115 -22.20 -28.27 -12.63
C ARG A 115 -22.38 -27.28 -11.48
N HIS A 116 -23.61 -27.11 -10.99
CA HIS A 116 -23.88 -26.22 -9.86
C HIS A 116 -23.29 -26.77 -8.56
N ALA A 117 -23.42 -28.08 -8.32
CA ALA A 117 -22.78 -28.76 -7.20
C ALA A 117 -21.25 -28.62 -7.25
N ASP A 118 -20.63 -28.90 -8.40
CA ASP A 118 -19.18 -28.74 -8.60
C ASP A 118 -18.69 -27.30 -8.33
N MET A 119 -19.50 -26.29 -8.68
CA MET A 119 -19.18 -24.90 -8.38
C MET A 119 -19.24 -24.62 -6.88
N ILE A 120 -20.26 -25.11 -6.18
CA ILE A 120 -20.39 -24.97 -4.73
C ILE A 120 -19.21 -25.65 -4.02
N ASP A 121 -18.87 -26.87 -4.42
CA ASP A 121 -17.77 -27.62 -3.82
C ASP A 121 -16.45 -26.88 -4.04
N ARG A 122 -16.18 -26.41 -5.26
CA ARG A 122 -14.98 -25.59 -5.53
C ARG A 122 -14.95 -24.30 -4.69
N TYR A 123 -16.09 -23.64 -4.51
CA TYR A 123 -16.17 -22.45 -3.66
C TYR A 123 -15.79 -22.78 -2.20
N ASN A 124 -16.40 -23.82 -1.64
CA ASN A 124 -16.23 -24.21 -0.24
C ASN A 124 -14.86 -24.83 0.05
N GLU A 125 -14.35 -25.68 -0.84
CA GLU A 125 -13.14 -26.48 -0.60
C GLU A 125 -11.86 -25.79 -1.07
N LYS A 126 -11.96 -24.87 -2.04
CA LYS A 126 -10.79 -24.22 -2.62
C LYS A 126 -10.76 -22.73 -2.38
N PHE A 127 -11.83 -22.01 -2.72
CA PHE A 127 -11.80 -20.54 -2.69
C PHE A 127 -11.81 -20.01 -1.25
N VAL A 128 -12.73 -20.49 -0.41
CA VAL A 128 -12.84 -20.03 0.98
C VAL A 128 -11.59 -20.36 1.82
N PRO A 129 -11.01 -21.58 1.77
CA PRO A 129 -9.79 -21.88 2.50
C PRO A 129 -8.60 -21.06 2.01
N ASN A 130 -8.47 -20.84 0.70
CA ASN A 130 -7.39 -20.03 0.14
C ASN A 130 -7.48 -18.55 0.59
N LEU A 131 -8.69 -17.97 0.63
CA LEU A 131 -8.88 -16.63 1.19
C LEU A 131 -8.45 -16.59 2.68
N THR A 132 -8.84 -17.60 3.44
CA THR A 132 -8.47 -17.73 4.86
C THR A 132 -6.94 -17.78 5.03
N ASP A 133 -6.25 -18.58 4.24
CA ASP A 133 -4.78 -18.69 4.27
C ASP A 133 -4.08 -17.41 3.84
N ARG A 134 -4.65 -16.66 2.89
CA ARG A 134 -4.11 -15.36 2.46
C ARG A 134 -4.24 -14.33 3.57
N ARG A 135 -5.42 -14.19 4.18
CA ARG A 135 -5.65 -13.30 5.32
C ARG A 135 -4.76 -13.64 6.50
N LYS A 136 -4.59 -14.94 6.79
CA LYS A 136 -3.67 -15.40 7.84
C LYS A 136 -2.24 -14.91 7.59
N ARG A 137 -1.71 -15.11 6.38
CA ARG A 137 -0.35 -14.67 6.02
C ARG A 137 -0.18 -13.14 6.06
N LEU A 138 -1.20 -12.40 5.60
CA LEU A 138 -1.21 -10.95 5.71
C LEU A 138 -1.14 -10.50 7.18
N ASN A 139 -1.98 -11.07 8.05
CA ASN A 139 -1.97 -10.76 9.47
C ASN A 139 -0.62 -11.12 10.12
N GLU A 140 -0.04 -12.27 9.81
CA GLU A 140 1.29 -12.65 10.30
C GLU A 140 2.38 -11.66 9.88
N ALA A 141 2.32 -11.13 8.66
CA ALA A 141 3.24 -10.11 8.17
C ALA A 141 3.05 -8.77 8.88
N ILE A 142 1.79 -8.34 9.09
CA ILE A 142 1.45 -7.15 9.87
C ILE A 142 1.93 -7.27 11.32
N ASP A 143 1.71 -8.43 11.96
CA ASP A 143 2.14 -8.67 13.34
C ASP A 143 3.67 -8.62 13.46
N ALA A 144 4.39 -9.19 12.49
CA ALA A 144 5.84 -9.12 12.43
C ALA A 144 6.32 -7.67 12.25
N TYR A 145 5.73 -6.92 11.32
CA TYR A 145 6.04 -5.50 11.12
C TYR A 145 5.78 -4.68 12.39
N ASN A 146 4.62 -4.88 13.03
CA ASN A 146 4.27 -4.14 14.24
C ASN A 146 5.23 -4.40 15.39
N ARG A 147 5.70 -5.64 15.54
CA ARG A 147 6.68 -6.00 16.56
C ARG A 147 8.08 -5.46 16.25
N ASP A 148 8.50 -5.55 15.01
CA ASP A 148 9.90 -5.36 14.64
C ASP A 148 10.20 -3.94 14.15
N CYS A 149 9.17 -3.20 13.71
CA CYS A 149 9.27 -1.92 13.01
C CYS A 149 8.39 -0.82 13.58
N ALA A 150 7.10 -1.09 13.84
CA ALA A 150 6.18 -0.05 14.30
C ALA A 150 6.65 0.51 15.65
N ASP A 151 6.62 1.82 15.77
CA ASP A 151 7.01 2.60 16.96
C ASP A 151 8.52 2.63 17.30
N LYS A 152 9.40 2.02 16.49
CA LYS A 152 10.85 2.16 16.69
C LYS A 152 11.36 3.51 16.15
N ALA A 153 12.26 4.12 16.92
CA ALA A 153 12.98 5.31 16.50
C ALA A 153 13.97 4.99 15.39
N TYR A 154 14.39 6.00 14.63
CA TYR A 154 15.44 5.87 13.62
C TYR A 154 16.09 7.24 13.39
N PHE A 155 17.30 7.24 12.83
CA PHE A 155 17.92 8.48 12.38
C PHE A 155 17.42 8.85 10.99
N GLU A 156 17.09 10.12 10.81
CA GLU A 156 16.55 10.67 9.55
C GLU A 156 17.45 10.37 8.35
N GLU A 157 18.75 10.51 8.52
CA GLU A 157 19.73 10.26 7.45
C GLU A 157 19.69 8.80 6.98
N ASP A 158 19.62 7.84 7.92
CA ASP A 158 19.61 6.41 7.59
C ASP A 158 18.29 6.03 6.91
N TRP A 159 17.19 6.67 7.30
CA TRP A 159 15.90 6.53 6.63
C TRP A 159 15.96 7.04 5.19
N LEU A 160 16.44 8.27 4.98
CA LEU A 160 16.52 8.86 3.65
C LEU A 160 17.47 8.08 2.74
N GLU A 161 18.59 7.58 3.29
CA GLU A 161 19.50 6.69 2.57
C GLU A 161 18.80 5.39 2.16
N ALA A 162 18.08 4.74 3.08
CA ALA A 162 17.35 3.51 2.76
C ALA A 162 16.23 3.73 1.73
N VAL A 163 15.48 4.83 1.82
CA VAL A 163 14.46 5.21 0.84
C VAL A 163 15.09 5.43 -0.54
N ALA A 164 16.20 6.17 -0.60
CA ALA A 164 16.93 6.42 -1.85
C ALA A 164 17.51 5.13 -2.44
N GLU A 165 18.08 4.26 -1.62
CA GLU A 165 18.62 2.94 -2.02
C GLU A 165 17.53 2.05 -2.62
N LEU A 166 16.35 2.03 -2.00
CA LEU A 166 15.21 1.24 -2.49
C LEU A 166 14.50 1.88 -3.69
N GLY A 167 14.84 3.11 -4.05
CA GLY A 167 14.21 3.82 -5.17
C GLY A 167 12.72 4.08 -4.95
N ILE A 168 12.28 4.17 -3.70
CA ILE A 168 10.88 4.40 -3.34
C ILE A 168 10.64 5.87 -3.01
N LYS A 169 9.39 6.32 -3.13
CA LYS A 169 9.00 7.64 -2.62
C LYS A 169 8.96 7.58 -1.10
N ASP A 170 9.49 8.60 -0.40
CA ASP A 170 9.40 8.67 1.07
C ASP A 170 7.93 8.60 1.51
N PRO A 171 7.50 7.52 2.19
CA PRO A 171 6.10 7.33 2.55
C PRO A 171 5.63 8.33 3.62
N ARG A 172 6.56 9.01 4.32
CA ARG A 172 6.24 10.03 5.33
C ARG A 172 5.86 11.36 4.70
N ALA A 173 6.42 11.68 3.53
CA ALA A 173 6.14 12.95 2.84
C ALA A 173 4.65 13.08 2.43
N THR A 174 3.92 11.97 2.35
CA THR A 174 2.47 11.94 2.08
C THR A 174 1.60 12.04 3.34
N ALA A 175 2.16 11.90 4.54
CA ALA A 175 1.45 11.99 5.82
C ALA A 175 1.40 13.42 6.42
N GLY A 176 1.93 14.41 5.70
CA GLY A 176 2.06 15.81 6.12
C GLY A 176 0.76 16.61 6.19
N GLY A 177 -0.12 16.26 7.13
CA GLY A 177 -1.17 17.11 7.68
C GLY A 177 -1.10 17.01 9.21
N GLY A 178 -0.11 17.70 9.78
CA GLY A 178 0.29 17.56 11.18
C GLY A 178 -0.79 17.90 12.21
N LYS A 179 -0.61 17.35 13.41
CA LYS A 179 -1.09 17.95 14.66
C LYS A 179 -0.01 18.89 15.18
#